data_AF-A0A7K0XKL9-F1
#
_entry.id   AF-A0A7K0XKL9-F1
#
_cell.length_a   1.000
_cell.length_b   1.000
_cell.length_c   1.000
_cell.angle_alpha   90.00
_cell.angle_beta   90.00
_cell.angle_gamma   90.00
#
_symmetry.space_group_name_H-M   'P 1'
#
loop_
_entity.id
_entity.type
_entity.pdbx_description
1 polymer ?
#
loop_
_entity_poly.entity_id
_entity_poly.type
_entity_poly.pdbx_seq_one_letter_code
_entity_poly.pdbx_strand_id
1 'polypeptide(L)'
;MLQGMALGFGAAVAGSLVAAQEASAAGTVVKLPGFSAFSSSVKTLKSGKYYLVESNGLPPHNMMVGITNWQQQVPVPQPYSGSNAWQIPTTPKLAATPLSAKNNLFRGAIALAADGVPIFNALNNRGEDSYLIGELDEWGGHCGRADDYHYHTAPLHLSKTIGATKPIAYALDGYPMYGSVEPNGTALQPLDEYNGHMFKGTYHYHGTKTYPYANGGMRGVVTVKDGQVEPQPVANPFRPAGEPLRGATITEFARKGSSAFALAYTLSGSRYRINYTATLQSVSMTFIDPNGKESTQTYARKA
;
A
#
# COMPACT_ATOMS: atom_id res chain seq x y z
N MET A 1 -70.57 8.79 16.77
CA MET A 1 -70.83 7.85 15.66
C MET A 1 -69.54 7.10 15.37
N LEU A 2 -69.65 5.75 15.37
CA LEU A 2 -68.73 4.68 14.93
C LEU A 2 -67.29 4.68 15.50
N GLN A 3 -66.88 3.71 16.35
CA GLN A 3 -66.50 2.31 16.03
C GLN A 3 -65.37 2.23 14.98
N GLY A 4 -64.25 1.52 15.16
CA GLY A 4 -63.81 0.61 16.21
C GLY A 4 -62.45 -0.03 15.85
N MET A 5 -61.98 -0.89 16.76
CA MET A 5 -61.04 -2.02 16.66
C MET A 5 -59.90 -2.01 15.61
N ALA A 6 -58.66 -2.26 16.07
CA ALA A 6 -57.93 -3.50 15.72
C ALA A 6 -56.65 -3.66 16.57
N LEU A 7 -56.54 -4.83 17.20
CA LEU A 7 -55.31 -5.42 17.73
C LEU A 7 -54.39 -5.78 16.55
N GLY A 8 -53.09 -5.54 16.71
CA GLY A 8 -52.07 -6.02 15.78
C GLY A 8 -50.79 -6.37 16.52
N PHE A 9 -50.54 -7.68 16.63
CA PHE A 9 -49.28 -8.28 17.09
C PHE A 9 -48.09 -7.72 16.30
N GLY A 10 -47.16 -7.05 16.97
CA GLY A 10 -45.85 -6.71 16.44
C GLY A 10 -44.80 -7.61 17.07
N ALA A 11 -44.44 -8.68 16.36
CA ALA A 11 -43.38 -9.60 16.75
C ALA A 11 -42.08 -8.83 17.06
N ALA A 12 -41.49 -9.11 18.21
CA ALA A 12 -40.12 -8.71 18.51
C ALA A 12 -39.19 -9.40 17.51
N VAL A 13 -38.84 -8.70 16.43
CA VAL A 13 -37.73 -9.10 15.58
C VAL A 13 -36.48 -8.84 16.41
N ALA A 14 -35.98 -9.90 17.03
CA ALA A 14 -34.62 -9.97 17.54
C ALA A 14 -33.68 -9.72 16.37
N GLY A 15 -33.34 -8.45 16.14
CA GLY A 15 -32.29 -8.04 15.24
C GLY A 15 -31.00 -8.63 15.75
N SER A 16 -30.55 -9.68 15.08
CA SER A 16 -29.22 -10.24 15.20
C SER A 16 -28.21 -9.14 14.91
N LEU A 17 -27.75 -8.48 15.98
CA LEU A 17 -26.47 -7.80 16.03
C LEU A 17 -25.41 -8.86 15.73
N VAL A 18 -25.09 -9.03 14.45
CA VAL A 18 -23.86 -9.71 14.05
C VAL A 18 -22.75 -8.86 14.63
N ALA A 19 -22.23 -9.33 15.77
CA ALA A 19 -21.13 -8.71 16.46
C ALA A 19 -19.96 -8.56 15.47
N ALA A 20 -19.60 -7.32 15.17
CA ALA A 20 -18.25 -7.01 14.71
C ALA A 20 -17.31 -7.23 15.89
N GLN A 21 -17.01 -8.50 16.20
CA GLN A 21 -16.13 -8.83 17.30
C GLN A 21 -15.27 -10.02 16.92
N GLU A 22 -14.17 -9.72 16.24
CA GLU A 22 -12.91 -10.47 16.32
C GLU A 22 -11.75 -9.60 15.80
N ALA A 23 -11.47 -8.49 16.48
CA ALA A 23 -10.26 -7.71 16.31
C ALA A 23 -9.72 -7.27 17.67
N SER A 24 -9.40 -8.23 18.54
CA SER A 24 -8.69 -7.99 19.82
C SER A 24 -8.00 -9.24 20.41
N ALA A 25 -7.84 -10.32 19.65
CA ALA A 25 -6.93 -11.38 20.10
C ALA A 25 -5.50 -10.89 19.82
N ALA A 26 -4.79 -10.48 20.88
CA ALA A 26 -3.38 -10.10 20.83
C ALA A 26 -2.59 -11.18 20.06
N GLY A 27 -2.13 -10.87 18.86
CA GLY A 27 -1.38 -11.81 18.03
C GLY A 27 -0.01 -12.14 18.64
N THR A 28 0.51 -13.32 18.36
CA THR A 28 1.87 -13.70 18.78
C THR A 28 2.88 -13.10 17.82
N VAL A 29 3.93 -12.45 18.32
CA VAL A 29 5.02 -11.96 17.47
C VAL A 29 5.68 -13.14 16.75
N VAL A 30 5.83 -13.02 15.43
CA VAL A 30 6.47 -14.04 14.58
C VAL A 30 7.56 -13.41 13.75
N LYS A 31 8.52 -14.22 13.28
CA LYS A 31 9.50 -13.81 12.27
C LYS A 31 9.04 -14.32 10.91
N LEU A 32 8.53 -13.42 10.08
CA LEU A 32 8.21 -13.73 8.69
C LEU A 32 9.46 -13.46 7.82
N PRO A 33 9.83 -14.36 6.88
CA PRO A 33 10.91 -14.10 5.92
C PRO A 33 10.71 -12.77 5.19
N GLY A 34 11.80 -12.08 4.84
CA GLY A 34 11.72 -10.72 4.32
C GLY A 34 11.59 -9.67 5.42
N PHE A 35 10.42 -9.60 6.05
CA PHE A 35 10.06 -8.57 7.04
C PHE A 35 11.02 -8.46 8.22
N SER A 36 11.65 -9.57 8.63
CA SER A 36 12.60 -9.56 9.74
C SER A 36 13.82 -8.65 9.51
N ALA A 37 14.13 -8.30 8.26
CA ALA A 37 15.19 -7.34 7.92
C ALA A 37 14.82 -5.87 8.23
N PHE A 38 13.54 -5.59 8.47
CA PHE A 38 12.99 -4.26 8.75
C PHE A 38 12.32 -4.18 10.13
N SER A 39 12.79 -4.96 11.11
CA SER A 39 12.20 -5.03 12.44
C SER A 39 12.19 -3.73 13.24
N SER A 40 12.94 -2.71 12.80
CA SER A 40 12.91 -1.36 13.38
C SER A 40 11.69 -0.52 12.95
N SER A 41 11.06 -0.86 11.82
CA SER A 41 9.90 -0.14 11.26
C SER A 41 8.69 -1.02 10.97
N VAL A 42 8.86 -2.34 11.02
CA VAL A 42 7.82 -3.33 10.74
C VAL A 42 7.72 -4.35 11.87
N LYS A 43 6.49 -4.65 12.29
CA LYS A 43 6.21 -5.68 13.28
C LYS A 43 5.26 -6.72 12.70
N THR A 44 5.65 -7.98 12.79
CA THR A 44 4.86 -9.11 12.29
C THR A 44 4.30 -9.93 13.44
N LEU A 45 2.98 -10.13 13.44
CA LEU A 45 2.26 -10.98 14.38
C LEU A 45 1.51 -12.07 13.62
N LYS A 46 1.12 -13.13 14.33
CA LYS A 46 0.15 -14.13 13.84
C LYS A 46 -1.08 -14.08 14.72
N SER A 47 -2.25 -13.93 14.10
CA SER A 47 -3.55 -13.99 14.77
C SER A 47 -4.52 -14.79 13.91
N GLY A 48 -4.98 -15.93 14.43
CA GLY A 48 -5.82 -16.87 13.68
C GLY A 48 -5.20 -17.31 12.35
N LYS A 49 -5.92 -17.07 11.26
CA LYS A 49 -5.54 -17.42 9.87
C LYS A 49 -4.70 -16.35 9.14
N TYR A 50 -4.31 -15.28 9.83
CA TYR A 50 -3.58 -14.17 9.23
C TYR A 50 -2.24 -13.91 9.92
N TYR A 51 -1.25 -13.55 9.12
CA TYR A 51 -0.17 -12.68 9.57
C TYR A 51 -0.72 -11.25 9.62
N LEU A 52 -0.51 -10.58 10.76
CA LEU A 52 -0.74 -9.14 10.90
C LEU A 52 0.59 -8.42 10.73
N VAL A 53 0.67 -7.47 9.82
CA VAL A 53 1.88 -6.68 9.58
C VAL A 53 1.61 -5.22 9.93
N GLU A 54 2.27 -4.74 10.98
CA GLU A 54 2.17 -3.36 11.44
C GLU A 54 3.34 -2.53 10.86
N SER A 55 3.03 -1.36 10.31
CA SER A 55 4.02 -0.39 9.81
C SER A 55 3.44 1.03 9.86
N ASN A 56 4.22 2.04 9.46
CA ASN A 56 3.70 3.38 9.18
C ASN A 56 3.61 3.69 7.68
N GLY A 57 3.83 2.70 6.81
CA GLY A 57 3.79 2.86 5.35
C GLY A 57 4.93 3.70 4.75
N LEU A 58 5.97 4.06 5.53
CA LEU A 58 7.11 4.83 5.01
C LEU A 58 8.38 3.98 4.97
N PRO A 59 9.05 3.86 3.80
CA PRO A 59 10.28 3.08 3.68
C PRO A 59 11.48 3.78 4.36
N PRO A 60 12.59 3.06 4.58
CA PRO A 60 13.84 3.64 5.08
C PRO A 60 14.69 4.35 4.01
N HIS A 61 14.40 4.16 2.72
CA HIS A 61 15.08 4.86 1.63
C HIS A 61 14.39 6.18 1.27
N ASN A 62 14.95 6.88 0.27
CA ASN A 62 14.39 8.14 -0.22
C ASN A 62 13.06 7.92 -0.99
N MET A 63 12.31 8.98 -1.28
CA MET A 63 11.03 8.89 -2.00
C MET A 63 10.87 10.09 -2.95
N MET A 64 9.85 10.05 -3.81
CA MET A 64 9.29 11.16 -4.61
C MET A 64 10.17 11.76 -5.71
N VAL A 65 11.49 11.69 -5.60
CA VAL A 65 12.42 12.27 -6.58
C VAL A 65 12.24 11.62 -7.95
N GLY A 66 12.11 12.45 -8.99
CA GLY A 66 11.94 11.99 -10.37
C GLY A 66 10.49 11.93 -10.86
N ILE A 67 9.50 12.08 -9.97
CA ILE A 67 8.09 12.15 -10.38
C ILE A 67 7.85 13.40 -11.22
N THR A 68 7.22 13.21 -12.39
CA THR A 68 6.89 14.26 -13.37
C THR A 68 5.39 14.40 -13.62
N ASN A 69 4.60 13.41 -13.22
CA ASN A 69 3.15 13.45 -13.19
C ASN A 69 2.68 13.35 -11.74
N TRP A 70 2.50 14.50 -11.09
CA TRP A 70 2.31 14.60 -9.65
C TRP A 70 0.95 15.21 -9.26
N GLN A 71 0.17 14.49 -8.45
CA GLN A 71 -1.11 14.95 -7.89
C GLN A 71 -0.99 15.75 -6.58
N GLN A 72 0.18 16.38 -6.37
CA GLN A 72 0.45 17.25 -5.21
C GLN A 72 0.27 16.56 -3.85
N GLN A 73 0.48 15.24 -3.78
CA GLN A 73 0.47 14.43 -2.55
C GLN A 73 1.91 14.23 -2.04
N VAL A 74 2.10 14.18 -0.73
CA VAL A 74 3.42 14.03 -0.10
C VAL A 74 3.41 12.84 0.87
N PRO A 75 4.55 12.18 1.11
CA PRO A 75 4.58 11.04 2.02
C PRO A 75 4.23 11.44 3.45
N VAL A 76 3.21 10.79 4.03
CA VAL A 76 2.85 10.94 5.45
C VAL A 76 2.72 9.55 6.10
N PRO A 77 3.03 9.41 7.40
CA PRO A 77 2.89 8.13 8.09
C PRO A 77 1.41 7.74 8.21
N GLN A 78 1.12 6.46 8.00
CA GLN A 78 -0.22 5.88 8.04
C GLN A 78 -0.41 4.98 9.27
N PRO A 79 -1.62 4.87 9.85
CA PRO A 79 -1.85 4.14 11.09
C PRO A 79 -2.06 2.64 10.83
N TYR A 80 -1.12 1.97 10.16
CA TYR A 80 -1.25 0.55 9.82
C TYR A 80 -0.88 -0.35 11.01
N SER A 81 -1.63 -0.29 12.10
CA SER A 81 -1.37 -1.06 13.33
C SER A 81 -2.65 -1.48 14.05
N GLY A 82 -2.55 -2.43 14.98
CA GLY A 82 -3.68 -2.94 15.75
C GLY A 82 -4.77 -3.53 14.84
N SER A 83 -6.01 -3.06 15.01
CA SER A 83 -7.14 -3.47 14.15
C SER A 83 -7.04 -2.97 12.71
N ASN A 84 -6.14 -2.02 12.43
CA ASN A 84 -5.86 -1.49 11.10
C ASN A 84 -4.50 -1.99 10.57
N ALA A 85 -4.00 -3.15 11.01
CA ALA A 85 -2.80 -3.76 10.46
C ALA A 85 -3.09 -4.44 9.11
N TRP A 86 -2.07 -4.60 8.27
CA TRP A 86 -2.18 -5.42 7.06
C TRP A 86 -2.44 -6.88 7.42
N GLN A 87 -3.27 -7.56 6.64
CA GLN A 87 -3.65 -8.95 6.89
C GLN A 87 -3.26 -9.82 5.69
N ILE A 88 -2.42 -10.82 5.93
CA ILE A 88 -1.91 -11.73 4.89
C ILE A 88 -2.26 -13.16 5.31
N PRO A 89 -2.99 -13.95 4.49
CA PRO A 89 -3.33 -15.33 4.84
C PRO A 89 -2.08 -16.18 5.15
N THR A 90 -2.11 -16.94 6.24
CA THR A 90 -0.98 -17.83 6.61
C THR A 90 -0.93 -19.11 5.78
N THR A 91 -2.00 -19.40 5.04
CA THR A 91 -2.16 -20.64 4.26
C THR A 91 -2.85 -20.30 2.95
N PRO A 92 -2.11 -19.73 1.98
CA PRO A 92 -2.67 -19.38 0.68
C PRO A 92 -3.17 -20.64 -0.05
N LYS A 93 -4.25 -20.49 -0.81
CA LYS A 93 -4.83 -21.54 -1.65
C LYS A 93 -5.00 -21.00 -3.05
N LEU A 94 -4.63 -21.79 -4.06
CA LEU A 94 -4.88 -21.44 -5.46
C LEU A 94 -6.37 -21.23 -5.69
N ALA A 95 -6.73 -20.14 -6.37
CA ALA A 95 -8.09 -19.90 -6.82
C ALA A 95 -8.40 -20.79 -8.04
N ALA A 96 -9.61 -21.34 -8.07
CA ALA A 96 -10.14 -22.02 -9.26
C ALA A 96 -10.24 -21.06 -10.45
N THR A 97 -10.61 -19.80 -10.17
CA THR A 97 -10.63 -18.70 -11.14
C THR A 97 -9.79 -17.55 -10.60
N PRO A 98 -8.51 -17.48 -10.96
CA PRO A 98 -7.62 -16.39 -10.56
C PRO A 98 -8.09 -15.03 -11.07
N LEU A 99 -7.72 -13.96 -10.35
CA LEU A 99 -8.14 -12.61 -10.64
C LEU A 99 -7.02 -11.83 -11.32
N SER A 100 -7.22 -11.32 -12.53
CA SER A 100 -6.21 -10.49 -13.22
C SER A 100 -6.31 -9.02 -12.82
N ALA A 101 -5.15 -8.41 -12.50
CA ALA A 101 -5.02 -6.99 -12.24
C ALA A 101 -5.13 -6.12 -13.51
N LYS A 102 -5.10 -6.72 -14.72
CA LYS A 102 -5.31 -5.97 -15.98
C LYS A 102 -6.68 -5.30 -16.04
N ASN A 103 -7.69 -5.96 -15.45
CA ASN A 103 -9.09 -5.55 -15.54
C ASN A 103 -9.75 -5.38 -14.16
N ASN A 104 -9.00 -5.55 -13.07
CA ASN A 104 -9.50 -5.51 -11.69
C ASN A 104 -8.46 -4.88 -10.76
N LEU A 105 -8.80 -4.71 -9.48
CA LEU A 105 -7.86 -4.27 -8.45
C LEU A 105 -7.24 -2.88 -8.72
N PHE A 106 -8.04 -1.96 -9.29
CA PHE A 106 -7.63 -0.57 -9.53
C PHE A 106 -7.69 0.30 -8.25
N ARG A 107 -7.98 -0.30 -7.10
CA ARG A 107 -8.06 0.33 -5.78
C ARG A 107 -7.37 -0.55 -4.76
N GLY A 108 -6.71 0.09 -3.79
CA GLY A 108 -6.03 -0.59 -2.69
C GLY A 108 -4.80 -1.39 -3.14
N ALA A 109 -4.20 -2.07 -2.18
CA ALA A 109 -2.99 -2.84 -2.41
C ALA A 109 -3.31 -4.23 -2.99
N ILE A 110 -2.31 -4.80 -3.66
CA ILE A 110 -2.29 -6.18 -4.15
C ILE A 110 -1.18 -7.00 -3.46
N ALA A 111 -0.20 -6.33 -2.86
CA ALA A 111 0.83 -6.95 -2.05
C ALA A 111 1.34 -5.97 -0.98
N LEU A 112 2.13 -6.47 -0.05
CA LEU A 112 2.85 -5.69 0.95
C LEU A 112 4.34 -6.00 0.86
N ALA A 113 5.14 -4.97 0.64
CA ALA A 113 6.59 -5.08 0.63
C ALA A 113 7.15 -5.32 2.04
N ALA A 114 8.31 -5.97 2.11
CA ALA A 114 8.95 -6.35 3.36
C ALA A 114 9.37 -5.16 4.24
N ASP A 115 9.51 -3.96 3.65
CA ASP A 115 9.76 -2.70 4.35
C ASP A 115 8.48 -2.06 4.92
N GLY A 116 7.32 -2.70 4.73
CA GLY A 116 6.03 -2.28 5.26
C GLY A 116 5.27 -1.30 4.36
N VAL A 117 5.72 -1.08 3.12
CA VAL A 117 5.05 -0.25 2.12
C VAL A 117 4.12 -1.10 1.26
N PRO A 118 2.85 -0.72 1.05
CA PRO A 118 1.96 -1.46 0.17
C PRO A 118 2.38 -1.35 -1.29
N ILE A 119 2.08 -2.40 -2.06
CA ILE A 119 2.27 -2.47 -3.50
C ILE A 119 0.88 -2.51 -4.13
N PHE A 120 0.58 -1.54 -4.97
CA PHE A 120 -0.65 -1.38 -5.71
C PHE A 120 -0.48 -1.96 -7.12
N ASN A 121 -1.59 -2.08 -7.83
CA ASN A 121 -1.61 -2.51 -9.22
C ASN A 121 -0.74 -1.60 -10.09
N ALA A 122 0.06 -2.15 -10.99
CA ALA A 122 0.86 -1.36 -11.96
C ALA A 122 0.00 -0.34 -12.73
N LEU A 123 -1.29 -0.65 -12.93
CA LEU A 123 -2.26 0.27 -13.51
C LEU A 123 -2.94 1.12 -12.41
N ASN A 124 -2.95 2.43 -12.60
CA ASN A 124 -3.70 3.34 -11.73
C ASN A 124 -5.22 3.21 -11.93
N ASN A 125 -5.99 4.02 -11.21
CA ASN A 125 -7.45 3.99 -11.26
C ASN A 125 -8.09 4.36 -12.62
N ARG A 126 -7.30 4.81 -13.59
CA ARG A 126 -7.72 5.10 -14.97
C ARG A 126 -7.31 3.97 -15.95
N GLY A 127 -6.62 2.93 -15.46
CA GLY A 127 -6.08 1.85 -16.27
C GLY A 127 -4.77 2.19 -16.96
N GLU A 128 -4.11 3.29 -16.58
CA GLU A 128 -2.82 3.70 -17.15
C GLU A 128 -1.67 3.13 -16.34
N ASP A 129 -0.59 2.73 -17.02
CA ASP A 129 0.63 2.23 -16.37
C ASP A 129 1.39 3.38 -15.69
N SER A 130 1.37 3.40 -14.35
CA SER A 130 1.97 4.48 -13.55
C SER A 130 3.48 4.62 -13.78
N TYR A 131 4.19 3.52 -14.06
CA TYR A 131 5.62 3.55 -14.35
C TYR A 131 5.90 4.28 -15.66
N LEU A 132 5.10 4.03 -16.70
CA LEU A 132 5.31 4.62 -18.02
C LEU A 132 4.89 6.10 -18.12
N ILE A 133 3.94 6.54 -17.30
CA ILE A 133 3.40 7.91 -17.36
C ILE A 133 4.07 8.89 -16.38
N GLY A 134 5.18 8.50 -15.77
CA GLY A 134 5.98 9.38 -14.90
C GLY A 134 5.35 9.70 -13.54
N GLU A 135 4.43 8.85 -13.05
CA GLU A 135 3.84 8.98 -11.71
C GLU A 135 4.79 8.49 -10.60
N LEU A 136 5.78 7.65 -10.93
CA LEU A 136 6.64 6.97 -9.95
C LEU A 136 8.00 7.62 -9.76
N ASP A 137 8.53 7.50 -8.54
CA ASP A 137 9.93 7.79 -8.23
C ASP A 137 10.87 6.65 -8.66
N GLU A 138 12.18 6.82 -8.42
CA GLU A 138 13.20 5.84 -8.78
C GLU A 138 13.02 4.46 -8.10
N TRP A 139 12.25 4.41 -7.01
CA TRP A 139 11.97 3.19 -6.24
C TRP A 139 10.67 2.51 -6.68
N GLY A 140 9.96 3.11 -7.66
CA GLY A 140 8.73 2.57 -8.21
C GLY A 140 7.49 2.93 -7.39
N GLY A 141 7.53 3.97 -6.56
CA GLY A 141 6.40 4.39 -5.75
C GLY A 141 6.02 5.86 -5.88
N HIS A 142 4.85 6.19 -5.34
CA HIS A 142 4.35 7.56 -5.24
C HIS A 142 3.33 7.68 -4.11
N CYS A 143 2.80 8.89 -3.90
CA CYS A 143 1.73 9.12 -2.93
C CYS A 143 0.33 9.13 -3.55
N GLY A 144 -0.56 8.33 -2.96
CA GLY A 144 -1.99 8.28 -3.24
C GLY A 144 -2.77 9.46 -2.67
N ARG A 145 -4.09 9.45 -2.89
CA ARG A 145 -5.02 10.53 -2.48
C ARG A 145 -5.12 10.72 -0.95
N ALA A 146 -4.62 9.77 -0.15
CA ALA A 146 -4.56 9.87 1.30
C ALA A 146 -3.15 10.25 1.80
N ASP A 147 -2.33 10.82 0.92
CA ASP A 147 -0.90 11.08 1.17
C ASP A 147 -0.11 9.79 1.53
N ASP A 148 -0.67 8.61 1.24
CA ASP A 148 -0.07 7.31 1.48
C ASP A 148 0.96 6.99 0.41
N TYR A 149 2.21 6.75 0.80
CA TYR A 149 3.23 6.28 -0.14
C TYR A 149 3.05 4.79 -0.41
N HIS A 150 3.08 4.40 -1.68
CA HIS A 150 2.94 3.01 -2.12
C HIS A 150 3.69 2.75 -3.42
N TYR A 151 4.10 1.50 -3.63
CA TYR A 151 4.73 1.08 -4.88
C TYR A 151 3.70 0.69 -5.94
N HIS A 152 4.04 0.86 -7.22
CA HIS A 152 3.35 0.27 -8.37
C HIS A 152 4.21 -0.78 -9.09
N THR A 153 5.50 -0.88 -8.72
CA THR A 153 6.41 -1.93 -9.19
C THR A 153 6.97 -2.71 -8.01
N ALA A 154 7.48 -3.92 -8.24
CA ALA A 154 8.12 -4.65 -7.16
C ALA A 154 9.41 -3.93 -6.72
N PRO A 155 9.62 -3.69 -5.40
CA PRO A 155 10.80 -3.00 -4.89
C PRO A 155 12.03 -3.92 -4.89
N LEU A 156 12.57 -4.21 -6.07
CA LEU A 156 13.68 -5.16 -6.29
C LEU A 156 14.95 -4.79 -5.52
N HIS A 157 15.14 -3.52 -5.16
CA HIS A 157 16.27 -3.06 -4.36
C HIS A 157 16.28 -3.68 -2.96
N LEU A 158 15.13 -4.07 -2.40
CA LEU A 158 15.05 -4.68 -1.08
C LEU A 158 15.82 -6.00 -1.00
N SER A 159 16.02 -6.71 -2.12
CA SER A 159 16.86 -7.91 -2.16
C SER A 159 18.30 -7.67 -1.67
N LYS A 160 18.83 -6.44 -1.77
CA LYS A 160 20.16 -6.08 -1.24
C LYS A 160 20.21 -6.14 0.28
N THR A 161 19.13 -5.74 0.95
CA THR A 161 19.03 -5.72 2.43
C THR A 161 18.56 -7.07 2.96
N ILE A 162 17.58 -7.68 2.30
CA ILE A 162 16.93 -8.90 2.77
C ILE A 162 17.78 -10.15 2.47
N GLY A 163 18.47 -10.13 1.32
CA GLY A 163 19.09 -11.30 0.68
C GLY A 163 18.26 -11.79 -0.51
N ALA A 164 18.93 -12.17 -1.60
CA ALA A 164 18.30 -12.48 -2.88
C ALA A 164 17.32 -13.68 -2.85
N THR A 165 17.56 -14.65 -1.97
CA THR A 165 16.77 -15.90 -1.86
C THR A 165 15.57 -15.80 -0.91
N LYS A 166 15.24 -14.60 -0.44
CA LYS A 166 14.14 -14.36 0.49
C LYS A 166 13.08 -13.48 -0.17
N PRO A 167 11.81 -13.57 0.29
CA PRO A 167 10.75 -12.74 -0.22
C PRO A 167 11.03 -11.25 0.01
N ILE A 168 10.81 -10.44 -1.02
CA ILE A 168 10.84 -8.97 -0.93
C ILE A 168 9.45 -8.39 -0.61
N ALA A 169 8.40 -9.17 -0.83
CA ALA A 169 7.02 -8.81 -0.55
C ALA A 169 6.16 -10.07 -0.37
N TYR A 170 4.91 -9.89 0.02
CA TYR A 170 3.88 -10.92 0.05
C TYR A 170 2.61 -10.38 -0.60
N ALA A 171 2.03 -11.11 -1.55
CA ALA A 171 0.74 -10.78 -2.12
C ALA A 171 -0.37 -10.94 -1.07
N LEU A 172 -1.47 -10.19 -1.22
CA LEU A 172 -2.58 -10.24 -0.27
C LEU A 172 -3.36 -11.56 -0.31
N ASP A 173 -3.11 -12.41 -1.32
CA ASP A 173 -3.58 -13.79 -1.37
C ASP A 173 -2.75 -14.76 -0.50
N GLY A 174 -1.63 -14.29 0.06
CA GLY A 174 -0.74 -15.00 0.99
C GLY A 174 0.53 -15.57 0.37
N TYR A 175 0.70 -15.54 -0.95
CA TYR A 175 1.91 -16.07 -1.58
C TYR A 175 3.10 -15.08 -1.50
N PRO A 176 4.32 -15.57 -1.24
CA PRO A 176 5.51 -14.73 -1.23
C PRO A 176 5.84 -14.22 -2.64
N MET A 177 6.49 -13.06 -2.69
CA MET A 177 7.06 -12.48 -3.91
C MET A 177 8.57 -12.32 -3.74
N TYR A 178 9.32 -12.88 -4.67
CA TYR A 178 10.79 -12.85 -4.70
C TYR A 178 11.31 -11.80 -5.68
N GLY A 179 12.61 -11.50 -5.59
CA GLY A 179 13.31 -10.68 -6.58
C GLY A 179 13.65 -11.49 -7.84
N SER A 180 14.84 -11.29 -8.39
CA SER A 180 15.25 -11.88 -9.68
C SER A 180 15.84 -13.30 -9.61
N VAL A 181 15.71 -14.00 -8.48
CA VAL A 181 16.19 -15.38 -8.30
C VAL A 181 15.17 -16.23 -7.56
N GLU A 182 15.24 -17.54 -7.77
CA GLU A 182 14.41 -18.52 -7.08
C GLU A 182 14.72 -18.59 -5.57
N PRO A 183 13.82 -19.16 -4.75
CA PRO A 183 14.04 -19.30 -3.31
C PRO A 183 15.30 -20.10 -2.91
N ASN A 184 15.83 -20.93 -3.81
CA ASN A 184 17.09 -21.66 -3.62
C ASN A 184 18.30 -20.96 -4.25
N GLY A 185 18.14 -19.77 -4.82
CA GLY A 185 19.18 -18.97 -5.45
C GLY A 185 19.49 -19.33 -6.91
N THR A 186 18.75 -20.25 -7.53
CA THR A 186 18.91 -20.48 -8.98
C THR A 186 18.29 -19.35 -9.79
N ALA A 187 18.65 -19.28 -11.07
CA ALA A 187 18.07 -18.31 -11.99
C ALA A 187 16.54 -18.45 -12.07
N LEU A 188 15.88 -17.29 -12.23
CA LEU A 188 14.44 -17.17 -12.42
C LEU A 188 13.95 -18.07 -13.56
N GLN A 189 12.92 -18.89 -13.27
CA GLN A 189 12.25 -19.71 -14.27
C GLN A 189 11.16 -18.92 -15.02
N PRO A 190 10.67 -19.43 -16.17
CA PRO A 190 9.57 -18.78 -16.88
C PRO A 190 8.34 -18.58 -15.97
N LEU A 191 7.82 -17.36 -16.01
CA LEU A 191 6.66 -16.93 -15.22
C LEU A 191 5.36 -17.14 -16.00
N ASP A 192 4.28 -17.38 -15.28
CA ASP A 192 2.92 -17.36 -15.77
C ASP A 192 2.39 -15.93 -15.98
N GLU A 193 1.15 -15.80 -16.44
CA GLU A 193 0.53 -14.51 -16.73
C GLU A 193 0.28 -13.63 -15.49
N TYR A 194 0.46 -14.17 -14.27
CA TYR A 194 0.37 -13.45 -13.00
C TYR A 194 1.74 -13.07 -12.45
N ASN A 195 2.81 -13.25 -13.24
CA ASN A 195 4.19 -12.97 -12.86
C ASN A 195 4.69 -13.86 -11.70
N GLY A 196 4.24 -15.11 -11.67
CA GLY A 196 4.71 -16.12 -10.72
C GLY A 196 4.81 -17.50 -11.35
N HIS A 197 5.11 -18.52 -10.55
CA HIS A 197 5.09 -19.91 -11.01
C HIS A 197 5.03 -20.88 -9.83
N MET A 198 4.80 -22.15 -10.15
CA MET A 198 4.96 -23.27 -9.21
C MET A 198 6.43 -23.68 -9.15
N PHE A 199 7.02 -23.62 -7.95
CA PHE A 199 8.35 -24.14 -7.68
C PHE A 199 8.30 -25.13 -6.52
N LYS A 200 8.74 -26.37 -6.77
CA LYS A 200 8.75 -27.45 -5.76
C LYS A 200 7.41 -27.61 -5.02
N GLY A 201 6.30 -27.50 -5.73
CA GLY A 201 4.95 -27.68 -5.18
C GLY A 201 4.38 -26.47 -4.44
N THR A 202 5.08 -25.33 -4.41
CA THR A 202 4.56 -24.07 -3.85
C THR A 202 4.52 -23.00 -4.93
N TYR A 203 3.44 -22.22 -4.96
CA TYR A 203 3.36 -21.07 -5.85
C TYR A 203 4.05 -19.85 -5.22
N HIS A 204 4.73 -19.05 -6.01
CA HIS A 204 5.24 -17.75 -5.58
C HIS A 204 5.29 -16.77 -6.76
N TYR A 205 5.28 -15.48 -6.44
CA TYR A 205 5.44 -14.41 -7.42
C TYR A 205 6.90 -13.96 -7.54
N HIS A 206 7.19 -13.23 -8.60
CA HIS A 206 8.44 -12.52 -8.77
C HIS A 206 8.20 -11.05 -9.14
N GLY A 207 9.10 -10.20 -8.66
CA GLY A 207 9.26 -8.87 -9.20
C GLY A 207 10.08 -8.91 -10.49
N THR A 208 9.68 -8.11 -11.48
CA THR A 208 10.33 -8.04 -12.80
C THR A 208 10.50 -6.58 -13.25
N LYS A 209 11.37 -6.36 -14.25
CA LYS A 209 11.55 -5.04 -14.86
C LYS A 209 10.57 -4.75 -16.01
N THR A 210 9.72 -5.70 -16.33
CA THR A 210 8.72 -5.62 -17.40
C THR A 210 7.34 -5.78 -16.80
N TYR A 211 6.34 -5.15 -17.41
CA TYR A 211 4.94 -5.31 -17.01
C TYR A 211 4.60 -6.80 -16.79
N PRO A 212 3.96 -7.18 -15.67
CA PRO A 212 3.29 -6.31 -14.69
C PRO A 212 4.17 -5.82 -13.52
N TYR A 213 5.50 -6.01 -13.57
CA TYR A 213 6.51 -5.58 -12.58
C TYR A 213 6.45 -6.23 -11.19
N ALA A 214 5.25 -6.51 -10.68
CA ALA A 214 4.93 -7.19 -9.42
C ALA A 214 3.97 -8.35 -9.72
N ASN A 215 3.06 -8.73 -8.82
CA ASN A 215 2.04 -9.75 -9.12
C ASN A 215 0.99 -9.18 -10.10
N GLY A 216 0.80 -9.84 -11.24
CA GLY A 216 -0.17 -9.44 -12.28
C GLY A 216 -1.65 -9.66 -11.92
N GLY A 217 -1.93 -9.93 -10.65
CA GLY A 217 -3.24 -10.33 -10.14
C GLY A 217 -3.11 -11.21 -8.88
N MET A 218 -4.18 -11.94 -8.59
CA MET A 218 -4.27 -12.90 -7.49
C MET A 218 -4.46 -14.31 -8.04
N ARG A 219 -3.40 -15.11 -7.94
CA ARG A 219 -3.41 -16.55 -8.19
C ARG A 219 -4.09 -17.30 -7.05
N GLY A 220 -4.00 -16.79 -5.83
CA GLY A 220 -4.68 -17.32 -4.66
C GLY A 220 -6.09 -16.77 -4.46
N VAL A 221 -6.82 -17.42 -3.55
CA VAL A 221 -8.17 -17.01 -3.14
C VAL A 221 -8.09 -15.70 -2.35
N VAL A 222 -8.85 -14.70 -2.80
CA VAL A 222 -9.07 -13.43 -2.12
C VAL A 222 -10.56 -13.11 -2.08
N THR A 223 -10.97 -12.28 -1.12
CA THR A 223 -12.25 -11.57 -1.19
C THR A 223 -12.03 -10.24 -1.87
N VAL A 224 -12.91 -9.86 -2.79
CA VAL A 224 -12.88 -8.56 -3.45
C VAL A 224 -14.16 -7.81 -3.15
N LYS A 225 -14.03 -6.54 -2.78
CA LYS A 225 -15.16 -5.62 -2.59
C LYS A 225 -14.78 -4.27 -3.19
N ASP A 226 -15.70 -3.63 -3.90
CA ASP A 226 -15.53 -2.28 -4.46
C ASP A 226 -14.23 -2.07 -5.27
N GLY A 227 -13.74 -3.14 -5.91
CA GLY A 227 -12.54 -3.12 -6.75
C GLY A 227 -11.21 -3.26 -6.01
N GLN A 228 -11.20 -3.70 -4.75
CA GLN A 228 -9.98 -3.93 -3.94
C GLN A 228 -10.04 -5.26 -3.18
N VAL A 229 -8.88 -5.78 -2.75
CA VAL A 229 -8.80 -6.97 -1.89
C VAL A 229 -9.24 -6.62 -0.46
N GLU A 230 -9.96 -7.54 0.17
CA GLU A 230 -10.38 -7.45 1.57
C GLU A 230 -9.98 -8.71 2.37
N PRO A 231 -9.62 -8.56 3.65
CA PRO A 231 -9.50 -7.29 4.38
C PRO A 231 -8.16 -6.59 4.14
N GLN A 232 -8.15 -5.26 4.21
CA GLN A 232 -6.93 -4.44 4.19
C GLN A 232 -7.13 -3.16 5.01
N PRO A 233 -6.04 -2.51 5.47
CA PRO A 233 -6.16 -1.33 6.31
C PRO A 233 -6.62 -0.10 5.52
N VAL A 234 -7.16 0.87 6.26
CA VAL A 234 -7.67 2.12 5.71
C VAL A 234 -6.69 3.26 5.99
N ALA A 235 -6.42 4.06 4.95
CA ALA A 235 -5.70 5.32 5.05
C ALA A 235 -6.69 6.48 4.89
N ASN A 236 -6.96 7.20 5.99
CA ASN A 236 -7.84 8.37 5.97
C ASN A 236 -7.06 9.62 5.52
N PRO A 237 -7.52 10.37 4.50
CA PRO A 237 -6.84 11.57 4.03
C PRO A 237 -6.85 12.69 5.07
N PHE A 238 -5.75 13.44 5.16
CA PHE A 238 -5.67 14.67 5.96
C PHE A 238 -6.36 15.86 5.29
N ARG A 239 -6.39 15.86 3.96
CA ARG A 239 -6.84 16.96 3.11
C ARG A 239 -7.46 16.42 1.83
N PRO A 240 -8.25 17.20 1.09
CA PRO A 240 -8.66 16.84 -0.26
C PRO A 240 -7.46 16.53 -1.15
N ALA A 241 -7.62 15.57 -2.06
CA ALA A 241 -6.62 15.30 -3.08
C ALA A 241 -6.37 16.57 -3.92
N GLY A 242 -5.11 16.83 -4.21
CA GLY A 242 -4.72 17.91 -5.12
C GLY A 242 -4.99 17.52 -6.58
N GLU A 243 -5.12 18.53 -7.43
CA GLU A 243 -5.16 18.31 -8.88
C GLU A 243 -3.75 18.01 -9.43
N PRO A 244 -3.63 17.27 -10.55
CA PRO A 244 -2.35 17.07 -11.21
C PRO A 244 -1.64 18.40 -11.53
N LEU A 245 -0.42 18.57 -11.02
CA LEU A 245 0.40 19.75 -11.28
C LEU A 245 1.23 19.53 -12.55
N ARG A 246 0.59 19.79 -13.70
CA ARG A 246 1.20 19.55 -15.02
C ARG A 246 2.48 20.36 -15.20
N GLY A 247 3.54 19.71 -15.67
CA GLY A 247 4.84 20.33 -15.92
C GLY A 247 5.71 20.49 -14.67
N ALA A 248 5.27 19.94 -13.52
CA ALA A 248 6.11 19.88 -12.35
C ALA A 248 7.04 18.65 -12.37
N THR A 249 8.28 18.83 -11.93
CA THR A 249 9.21 17.73 -11.67
C THR A 249 9.72 17.82 -10.25
N ILE A 250 9.52 16.76 -9.45
CA ILE A 250 10.10 16.67 -8.10
C ILE A 250 11.60 16.42 -8.23
N THR A 251 12.40 17.35 -7.75
CA THR A 251 13.87 17.32 -7.88
C THR A 251 14.55 16.89 -6.60
N GLU A 252 13.93 17.10 -5.45
CA GLU A 252 14.52 16.77 -4.15
C GLU A 252 13.45 16.31 -3.15
N PHE A 253 13.81 15.34 -2.34
CA PHE A 253 13.08 14.94 -1.14
C PHE A 253 14.08 14.64 -0.03
N ALA A 254 13.76 15.04 1.19
CA ALA A 254 14.57 14.80 2.36
C ALA A 254 13.71 14.53 3.59
N ARG A 255 14.00 13.43 4.28
CA ARG A 255 13.53 13.19 5.65
C ARG A 255 14.52 13.84 6.62
N LYS A 256 14.10 14.91 7.29
CA LYS A 256 14.91 15.71 8.24
C LYS A 256 14.79 15.25 9.70
N GLY A 257 13.95 14.26 9.98
CA GLY A 257 13.74 13.68 11.30
C GLY A 257 12.67 12.60 11.24
N SER A 258 12.16 12.16 12.40
CA SER A 258 11.09 11.15 12.46
C SER A 258 9.76 11.62 11.88
N SER A 259 9.49 12.93 11.95
CA SER A 259 8.25 13.56 11.51
C SER A 259 8.46 14.78 10.60
N ALA A 260 9.70 15.16 10.28
CA ALA A 260 10.00 16.36 9.50
C ALA A 260 10.53 16.01 8.12
N PHE A 261 10.02 16.68 7.10
CA PHE A 261 10.28 16.40 5.70
C PHE A 261 10.44 17.70 4.89
N ALA A 262 11.13 17.58 3.76
CA ALA A 262 11.23 18.64 2.77
C ALA A 262 11.16 18.06 1.36
N LEU A 263 10.45 18.75 0.48
CA LEU A 263 10.31 18.43 -0.93
C LEU A 263 10.61 19.69 -1.74
N ALA A 264 11.37 19.57 -2.82
CA ALA A 264 11.52 20.62 -3.82
C ALA A 264 11.10 20.12 -5.19
N TYR A 265 10.46 20.99 -5.95
CA TYR A 265 10.05 20.72 -7.32
C TYR A 265 10.29 21.94 -8.20
N THR A 266 10.43 21.69 -9.50
CA THR A 266 10.45 22.74 -10.51
C THR A 266 9.11 22.81 -11.21
N LEU A 267 8.66 24.01 -11.56
CA LEU A 267 7.47 24.26 -12.37
C LEU A 267 7.77 25.48 -13.26
N SER A 268 7.66 25.30 -14.58
CA SER A 268 7.99 26.34 -15.56
C SER A 268 9.38 26.98 -15.33
N GLY A 269 10.38 26.16 -15.00
CA GLY A 269 11.77 26.58 -14.74
C GLY A 269 12.00 27.22 -13.36
N SER A 270 10.96 27.47 -12.57
CA SER A 270 11.07 28.05 -11.23
C SER A 270 11.07 26.98 -10.15
N ARG A 271 11.83 27.20 -9.07
CA ARG A 271 11.97 26.25 -7.95
C ARG A 271 11.01 26.59 -6.82
N TYR A 272 10.24 25.60 -6.39
CA TYR A 272 9.32 25.65 -5.27
C TYR A 272 9.74 24.66 -4.18
N ARG A 273 9.33 24.91 -2.94
CA ARG A 273 9.61 24.01 -1.81
C ARG A 273 8.38 23.79 -0.94
N ILE A 274 8.31 22.62 -0.32
CA ILE A 274 7.37 22.27 0.74
C ILE A 274 8.19 21.75 1.90
N ASN A 275 8.22 22.48 3.02
CA ASN A 275 8.71 21.93 4.28
C ASN A 275 7.49 21.50 5.09
N TYR A 276 7.50 20.31 5.67
CA TYR A 276 6.34 19.86 6.42
C TYR A 276 6.71 18.96 7.59
N THR A 277 5.86 19.01 8.62
CA THR A 277 5.82 18.00 9.68
C THR A 277 4.61 17.10 9.47
N ALA A 278 4.79 15.79 9.63
CA ALA A 278 3.73 14.80 9.51
C ALA A 278 3.82 13.78 10.64
N THR A 279 2.70 13.61 11.34
CA THR A 279 2.50 12.61 12.39
C THR A 279 1.29 11.75 12.02
N LEU A 280 0.95 10.76 12.84
CA LEU A 280 -0.29 10.01 12.63
C LEU A 280 -1.54 10.89 12.82
N GLN A 281 -1.44 11.98 13.58
CA GLN A 281 -2.57 12.82 13.98
C GLN A 281 -2.71 14.09 13.15
N SER A 282 -1.60 14.66 12.66
CA SER A 282 -1.62 15.94 11.96
C SER A 282 -0.48 16.10 10.96
N VAL A 283 -0.71 16.99 10.00
CA VAL A 283 0.28 17.43 9.02
C VAL A 283 0.27 18.95 8.95
N SER A 284 1.44 19.59 9.07
CA SER A 284 1.62 21.03 8.91
C SER A 284 2.60 21.28 7.77
N MET A 285 2.16 21.94 6.71
CA MET A 285 2.91 22.17 5.48
C MET A 285 3.16 23.66 5.26
N THR A 286 4.42 24.04 5.04
CA THR A 286 4.83 25.37 4.62
C THR A 286 5.29 25.31 3.17
N PHE A 287 4.49 25.92 2.29
CA PHE A 287 4.78 26.09 0.87
C PHE A 287 5.59 27.36 0.68
N ILE A 288 6.69 27.27 -0.07
CA ILE A 288 7.62 28.36 -0.32
C ILE A 288 7.74 28.55 -1.83
N ASP A 289 7.40 29.74 -2.30
CA ASP A 289 7.49 30.12 -3.71
C ASP A 289 8.93 30.51 -4.13
N PRO A 290 9.19 30.77 -5.42
CA PRO A 290 10.53 31.14 -5.91
C PRO A 290 11.08 32.45 -5.33
N ASN A 291 10.21 33.34 -4.87
CA ASN A 291 10.59 34.61 -4.24
C ASN A 291 10.79 34.48 -2.73
N GLY A 292 10.59 33.28 -2.17
CA GLY A 292 10.69 33.00 -0.73
C GLY A 292 9.42 33.35 0.05
N LYS A 293 8.30 33.65 -0.61
CA LYS A 293 7.03 33.87 0.08
C LYS A 293 6.51 32.53 0.62
N GLU A 294 6.13 32.54 1.89
CA GLU A 294 5.63 31.35 2.57
C GLU A 294 4.11 31.38 2.76
N SER A 295 3.49 30.21 2.71
CA SER A 295 2.12 29.98 3.18
C SER A 295 2.05 28.65 3.92
N THR A 296 1.37 28.64 5.06
CA THR A 296 1.29 27.45 5.93
C THR A 296 -0.15 26.94 6.00
N GLN A 297 -0.30 25.63 5.94
CA GLN A 297 -1.56 24.92 6.06
C GLN A 297 -1.40 23.77 7.05
N THR A 298 -2.36 23.62 7.96
CA THR A 298 -2.34 22.56 8.98
C THR A 298 -3.62 21.75 8.90
N TYR A 299 -3.46 20.43 8.94
CA TYR A 299 -4.51 19.44 8.79
C TYR A 299 -4.45 18.45 9.95
N ALA A 300 -5.62 18.01 10.41
CA ALA A 300 -5.75 16.91 11.36
C ALA A 300 -6.31 15.68 10.63
N ARG A 301 -5.86 14.48 11.01
CA ARG A 301 -6.41 13.24 10.47
C ARG A 301 -7.86 13.14 10.92
N LYS A 302 -8.76 12.90 9.98
CA LYS A 302 -10.16 12.58 10.32
C LYS A 302 -10.18 11.23 11.03
N ALA A 303 -10.87 11.18 12.18
CA ALA A 303 -11.14 9.95 12.91
C ALA A 303 -11.94 8.98 12.03
#